data_AF-A0A841HZ21-F1
#
_entry.id   AF-A0A841HZ21-F1
#
_cell.length_a   1.000
_cell.length_b   1.000
_cell.length_c   1.000
_cell.angle_alpha   90.00
_cell.angle_beta   90.00
_cell.angle_gamma   90.00
#
_symmetry.space_group_name_H-M   'P 1'
#
loop_
_entity.id
_entity.type
_entity.pdbx_description
1 polymer ?
#
loop_
_entity_poly.entity_id
_entity_poly.type
_entity_poly.pdbx_seq_one_letter_code
_entity_poly.pdbx_strand_id
1 'polypeptide(L)'
;MPFSRPLMFSLAAAVAVAAVTAALLARTDPATYCLERPGYLLGGAAGPVPDGYRQSCPQGGTTREEVRAGRLRIEQYEVQGRKFRELRDHLIDQGLVPRTDDQLSPTYYTSLMRHGLAPVLYEATLEGDRTVILLGF
;
A
#
# COMPACT_ATOMS: atom_id res chain seq x y z
N MET A 1 -14.20 -55.55 24.65
CA MET A 1 -13.47 -54.50 25.41
C MET A 1 -12.20 -54.14 24.62
N PRO A 2 -11.70 -52.90 24.61
CA PRO A 2 -12.26 -51.75 23.91
C PRO A 2 -11.20 -50.90 23.15
N PHE A 3 -11.64 -49.83 22.49
CA PHE A 3 -10.90 -48.65 21.99
C PHE A 3 -9.84 -48.85 20.88
N SER A 4 -10.03 -48.41 19.63
CA SER A 4 -10.37 -47.07 19.10
C SER A 4 -9.23 -46.06 19.26
N ARG A 5 -8.92 -45.35 18.15
CA ARG A 5 -8.19 -44.07 18.00
C ARG A 5 -6.67 -44.13 17.71
N PRO A 6 -6.28 -44.14 16.43
CA PRO A 6 -5.22 -43.21 16.01
C PRO A 6 -5.66 -42.26 14.90
N LEU A 7 -6.77 -42.54 14.21
CA LEU A 7 -7.21 -41.78 13.03
C LEU A 7 -7.77 -40.37 13.33
N MET A 8 -8.18 -40.10 14.58
CA MET A 8 -8.74 -38.79 14.96
C MET A 8 -7.69 -37.69 15.15
N PHE A 9 -6.45 -38.04 15.54
CA PHE A 9 -5.41 -37.02 15.77
C PHE A 9 -4.88 -36.41 14.47
N SER A 10 -4.77 -37.22 13.41
CA SER A 10 -4.29 -36.74 12.10
C SER A 10 -5.28 -35.78 11.44
N LEU A 11 -6.58 -36.01 11.60
CA LEU A 11 -7.60 -35.12 11.03
C LEU A 11 -7.64 -33.77 11.76
N ALA A 12 -7.53 -33.78 13.10
CA ALA A 12 -7.53 -32.56 13.90
C ALA A 12 -6.31 -31.68 13.60
N ALA A 13 -5.12 -32.29 13.43
CA ALA A 13 -3.91 -31.57 13.05
C ALA A 13 -4.00 -30.97 11.64
N ALA A 14 -4.55 -31.70 10.67
CA ALA A 14 -4.74 -31.20 9.31
C ALA A 14 -5.75 -30.05 9.24
N VAL A 15 -6.85 -30.15 10.00
CA VAL A 15 -7.85 -29.07 10.10
C VAL A 15 -7.27 -27.83 10.79
N ALA A 16 -6.47 -28.01 11.85
CA ALA A 16 -5.80 -26.90 12.52
C ALA A 16 -4.80 -26.19 11.59
N VAL A 17 -3.99 -26.94 10.84
CA VAL A 17 -3.06 -26.36 9.86
C VAL A 17 -3.81 -25.64 8.74
N ALA A 18 -4.89 -26.24 8.20
CA ALA A 18 -5.72 -25.61 7.17
C ALA A 18 -6.44 -24.34 7.67
N ALA A 19 -6.89 -24.34 8.93
CA ALA A 19 -7.53 -23.17 9.54
C ALA A 19 -6.52 -22.04 9.81
N VAL A 20 -5.29 -22.38 10.24
CA VAL A 20 -4.22 -21.39 10.46
C VAL A 20 -3.74 -20.82 9.13
N THR A 21 -3.56 -21.63 8.09
CA THR A 21 -3.20 -21.13 6.75
C THR A 21 -4.32 -20.30 6.14
N ALA A 22 -5.59 -20.71 6.27
CA ALA A 22 -6.73 -19.91 5.83
C ALA A 22 -6.85 -18.59 6.59
N ALA A 23 -6.62 -18.58 7.91
CA ALA A 23 -6.65 -17.36 8.73
C ALA A 23 -5.46 -16.42 8.43
N LEU A 24 -4.29 -16.96 8.09
CA LEU A 24 -3.14 -16.18 7.62
C LEU A 24 -3.38 -15.59 6.23
N LEU A 25 -3.99 -16.35 5.32
CA LEU A 25 -4.37 -15.88 3.98
C LEU A 25 -5.51 -14.85 4.02
N ALA A 26 -6.45 -15.01 4.96
CA ALA A 26 -7.55 -14.07 5.18
C ALA A 26 -7.11 -12.78 5.90
N ARG A 27 -5.93 -12.77 6.52
CA ARG A 27 -5.42 -11.61 7.29
C ARG A 27 -4.89 -10.46 6.45
N THR A 28 -4.70 -10.62 5.14
CA THR A 28 -4.46 -9.47 4.28
C THR A 28 -5.79 -8.77 4.01
N ASP A 29 -6.07 -7.73 4.80
CA ASP A 29 -7.15 -6.78 4.51
C ASP A 29 -7.03 -6.34 3.04
N PRO A 30 -8.07 -6.56 2.20
CA PRO A 30 -8.03 -6.15 0.82
C PRO A 30 -7.82 -4.64 0.63
N ALA A 31 -8.00 -3.82 1.67
CA ALA A 31 -7.76 -2.38 1.65
C ALA A 31 -6.30 -1.96 1.87
N THR A 32 -5.42 -2.85 2.38
CA THR A 32 -4.03 -2.48 2.77
C THR A 32 -2.96 -3.43 2.23
N TYR A 33 -3.29 -4.30 1.27
CA TYR A 33 -2.37 -5.33 0.75
C TYR A 33 -1.04 -4.79 0.19
N CYS A 34 -1.00 -3.51 -0.17
CA CYS A 34 0.12 -2.80 -0.78
C CYS A 34 0.97 -2.03 0.23
N LEU A 35 0.50 -1.86 1.46
CA LEU A 35 1.18 -1.04 2.47
C LEU A 35 2.20 -1.89 3.23
N GLU A 36 3.46 -1.47 3.21
CA GLU A 36 4.51 -2.13 4.01
C GLU A 36 4.27 -1.92 5.52
N ARG A 37 3.85 -0.71 5.91
CA ARG A 37 3.47 -0.39 7.28
C ARG A 37 2.27 0.59 7.31
N PRO A 38 1.07 0.12 7.66
CA PRO A 38 -0.09 1.00 7.81
C PRO A 38 0.17 2.12 8.83
N GLY A 39 -0.28 3.33 8.51
CA GLY A 39 -0.08 4.56 9.29
C GLY A 39 1.22 5.31 8.98
N TYR A 40 2.09 4.78 8.11
CA TYR A 40 3.38 5.40 7.77
C TYR A 40 3.60 5.52 6.26
N LEU A 41 4.35 6.54 5.86
CA LEU A 41 4.80 6.76 4.48
C LEU A 41 6.07 5.96 4.18
N LEU A 42 6.17 5.37 2.98
CA LEU A 42 7.33 4.61 2.51
C LEU A 42 7.77 3.53 3.51
N GLY A 43 6.82 2.75 4.03
CA GLY A 43 7.08 1.74 5.06
C GLY A 43 7.62 2.26 6.40
N GLY A 44 7.58 3.58 6.64
CA GLY A 44 8.15 4.23 7.83
C GLY A 44 9.36 5.11 7.54
N ALA A 45 9.89 5.10 6.32
CA ALA A 45 11.07 5.90 5.99
C ALA A 45 10.78 7.40 5.87
N ALA A 46 9.54 7.79 5.58
CA ALA A 46 9.13 9.19 5.50
C ALA A 46 8.10 9.57 6.58
N GLY A 47 8.23 8.97 7.77
CA GLY A 47 7.41 9.35 8.92
C GLY A 47 5.94 8.89 8.85
N PRO A 48 5.08 9.40 9.76
CA PRO A 48 3.67 9.05 9.80
C PRO A 48 2.89 9.68 8.64
N VAL A 49 1.77 9.07 8.28
CA VAL A 49 0.83 9.66 7.32
C VAL A 49 0.25 10.97 7.89
N PRO A 50 0.30 12.10 7.15
CA PRO A 50 -0.26 13.36 7.63
C PRO A 50 -1.77 13.31 7.84
N ASP A 51 -2.27 14.14 8.77
CA ASP A 51 -3.70 14.22 9.05
C ASP A 51 -4.54 14.55 7.80
N GLY A 52 -5.70 13.91 7.69
CA GLY A 52 -6.60 14.06 6.55
C GLY A 52 -6.26 13.18 5.34
N TYR A 53 -5.08 12.57 5.31
CA TYR A 53 -4.74 11.55 4.32
C TYR A 53 -5.17 10.17 4.80
N ARG A 54 -5.87 9.44 3.92
CA ARG A 54 -6.23 8.05 4.14
C ARG A 54 -5.42 7.16 3.22
N GLN A 55 -4.76 6.15 3.79
CA GLN A 55 -4.13 5.10 3.00
C GLN A 55 -5.18 4.17 2.37
N SER A 56 -4.94 3.79 1.13
CA SER A 56 -5.70 2.77 0.43
C SER A 56 -4.77 1.99 -0.50
N CYS A 57 -5.32 1.04 -1.26
CA CYS A 57 -4.60 0.33 -2.31
C CYS A 57 -5.40 0.35 -3.61
N PRO A 58 -4.72 0.36 -4.78
CA PRO A 58 -5.41 0.34 -6.05
C PRO A 58 -6.32 -0.87 -6.20
N GLN A 59 -7.44 -0.63 -6.87
CA GLN A 59 -8.40 -1.68 -7.23
C GLN A 59 -7.95 -2.30 -8.56
N GLY A 60 -7.70 -3.62 -8.56
CA GLY A 60 -7.29 -4.35 -9.75
C GLY A 60 -6.64 -5.69 -9.43
N GLY A 61 -7.04 -6.76 -10.12
CA GLY A 61 -6.49 -8.10 -9.92
C GLY A 61 -4.99 -8.17 -10.21
N THR A 62 -4.59 -7.62 -11.36
CA THR A 62 -3.20 -7.64 -11.84
C THR A 62 -2.25 -6.90 -10.92
N THR A 63 -2.58 -5.67 -10.51
CA THR A 63 -1.77 -4.88 -9.56
C THR A 63 -1.59 -5.61 -8.23
N ARG A 64 -2.67 -6.23 -7.73
CA ARG A 64 -2.64 -7.00 -6.48
C ARG A 64 -1.74 -8.24 -6.60
N GLU A 65 -1.75 -8.92 -7.73
CA GLU A 65 -0.86 -10.06 -7.99
C GLU A 65 0.60 -9.64 -8.07
N GLU A 66 0.90 -8.52 -8.75
CA GLU A 66 2.26 -7.99 -8.87
C GLU A 66 2.85 -7.54 -7.53
N VAL A 67 2.04 -6.85 -6.71
CA VAL A 67 2.42 -6.46 -5.35
C VAL A 67 2.69 -7.68 -4.47
N ARG A 68 1.81 -8.68 -4.51
CA ARG A 68 2.02 -9.94 -3.75
C ARG A 68 3.23 -10.73 -4.22
N ALA A 69 3.54 -10.67 -5.51
CA ALA A 69 4.74 -11.29 -6.07
C ALA A 69 6.02 -10.47 -5.80
N GLY A 70 5.92 -9.30 -5.16
CA GLY A 70 7.06 -8.40 -4.91
C GLY A 70 7.62 -7.75 -6.18
N ARG A 71 6.87 -7.80 -7.30
CA ARG A 71 7.28 -7.25 -8.59
C ARG A 71 6.95 -5.77 -8.72
N LEU A 72 5.99 -5.29 -7.92
CA LEU A 72 5.56 -3.91 -7.86
C LEU A 72 5.50 -3.49 -6.39
N ARG A 73 6.04 -2.32 -6.07
CA ARG A 73 5.76 -1.67 -4.79
C ARG A 73 5.05 -0.36 -5.09
N ILE A 74 3.92 -0.16 -4.42
CA ILE A 74 3.08 1.01 -4.56
C ILE A 74 2.43 1.37 -3.24
N GLU A 75 2.24 2.66 -2.99
CA GLU A 75 1.42 3.15 -1.89
C GLU A 75 0.40 4.14 -2.45
N GLN A 76 -0.86 4.04 -2.01
CA GLN A 76 -1.93 4.95 -2.43
C GLN A 76 -2.47 5.74 -1.24
N TYR A 77 -2.76 7.02 -1.48
CA TYR A 77 -3.31 7.95 -0.50
C TYR A 77 -4.49 8.72 -1.09
N GLU A 78 -5.45 9.06 -0.26
CA GLU A 78 -6.62 9.85 -0.63
C GLU A 78 -6.77 11.02 0.33
N VAL A 79 -7.07 12.20 -0.19
CA VAL A 79 -7.31 13.41 0.61
C VAL A 79 -8.40 14.27 -0.01
N GLN A 80 -9.21 14.93 0.81
CA GLN A 80 -10.25 15.84 0.35
C GLN A 80 -9.68 17.12 -0.24
N GLY A 81 -10.34 17.61 -1.29
CA GLY A 81 -9.94 18.80 -2.04
C GLY A 81 -8.81 18.56 -3.04
N ARG A 82 -8.43 19.65 -3.71
CA ARG A 82 -7.32 19.68 -4.68
C ARG A 82 -6.00 19.90 -3.94
N LYS A 83 -5.29 18.82 -3.62
CA LYS A 83 -4.04 18.81 -2.83
C LYS A 83 -2.93 18.04 -3.54
N PHE A 84 -2.57 18.47 -4.75
CA PHE A 84 -1.55 17.78 -5.55
C PHE A 84 -0.16 17.82 -4.95
N ARG A 85 0.16 18.89 -4.23
CA ARG A 85 1.53 19.25 -3.85
C ARG A 85 1.83 19.04 -2.37
N GLU A 86 0.81 19.05 -1.52
CA GLU A 86 0.97 19.02 -0.06
C GLU A 86 1.68 17.76 0.46
N LEU A 87 1.28 16.56 0.00
CA LEU A 87 1.97 15.32 0.42
C LEU A 87 3.38 15.22 -0.18
N ARG A 88 3.58 15.68 -1.42
CA ARG A 88 4.91 15.78 -2.02
C ARG A 88 5.80 16.70 -1.19
N ASP A 89 5.32 17.88 -0.81
CA ASP A 89 6.10 18.85 -0.02
C ASP A 89 6.44 18.26 1.35
N HIS A 90 5.51 17.54 1.97
CA HIS A 90 5.78 16.76 3.17
C HIS A 90 6.88 15.71 2.95
N LEU A 91 6.86 14.95 1.84
CA LEU A 91 7.93 14.00 1.51
C LEU A 91 9.29 14.71 1.33
N ILE A 92 9.30 15.92 0.77
CA ILE A 92 10.52 16.74 0.65
C ILE A 92 11.05 17.11 2.03
N ASP A 93 10.19 17.50 2.96
CA ASP A 93 10.56 17.79 4.35
C ASP A 93 11.11 16.54 5.06
N GLN A 94 10.69 15.35 4.64
CA GLN A 94 11.24 14.06 5.12
C GLN A 94 12.51 13.62 4.38
N GLY A 95 13.07 14.47 3.50
CA GLY A 95 14.36 14.25 2.86
C GLY A 95 14.30 13.64 1.45
N LEU A 96 13.11 13.53 0.84
CA LEU A 96 13.02 13.16 -0.58
C LEU A 96 13.44 14.35 -1.45
N VAL A 97 14.18 14.06 -2.53
CA VAL A 97 14.67 15.08 -3.45
C VAL A 97 13.87 15.06 -4.74
N PRO A 98 13.11 16.12 -5.08
CA PRO A 98 12.36 16.17 -6.32
C PRO A 98 13.32 16.38 -7.51
N ARG A 99 12.97 15.78 -8.65
CA ARG A 99 13.67 15.94 -9.94
C ARG A 99 12.81 16.64 -10.97
N THR A 100 11.50 16.45 -10.89
CA THR A 100 10.54 17.14 -11.76
C THR A 100 9.39 17.71 -10.94
N ASP A 101 8.63 18.60 -11.56
CA ASP A 101 7.48 19.24 -10.95
C ASP A 101 6.43 19.60 -12.03
N ASP A 102 5.65 18.60 -12.45
CA ASP A 102 4.94 18.66 -13.72
C ASP A 102 3.42 18.64 -13.52
N GLN A 103 2.77 19.78 -13.76
CA GLN A 103 1.31 19.86 -13.88
C GLN A 103 0.92 19.57 -15.33
N LEU A 104 0.59 18.31 -15.63
CA LEU A 104 0.32 17.86 -17.00
C LEU A 104 -1.10 18.17 -17.47
N SER A 105 -2.06 18.30 -16.54
CA SER A 105 -3.42 18.75 -16.84
C SER A 105 -4.05 19.44 -15.62
N PRO A 106 -5.22 20.09 -15.73
CA PRO A 106 -5.94 20.61 -14.57
C PRO A 106 -6.32 19.55 -13.53
N THR A 107 -6.27 18.26 -13.85
CA THR A 107 -6.66 17.16 -12.95
C THR A 107 -5.53 16.19 -12.65
N TYR A 108 -4.34 16.37 -13.24
CA TYR A 108 -3.23 15.41 -13.11
C TYR A 108 -1.89 16.11 -12.95
N TYR A 109 -1.14 15.64 -11.96
CA TYR A 109 0.15 16.16 -11.52
C TYR A 109 1.12 15.00 -11.29
N THR A 110 2.39 15.18 -11.66
CA THR A 110 3.44 14.19 -11.38
C THR A 110 4.77 14.84 -10.97
N SER A 111 5.54 14.10 -10.17
CA SER A 111 6.92 14.44 -9.82
C SER A 111 7.74 13.15 -9.74
N LEU A 112 8.86 13.11 -10.47
CA LEU A 112 9.88 12.11 -10.19
C LEU A 112 10.71 12.59 -9.00
N MET A 113 10.82 11.77 -7.96
CA MET A 113 11.57 12.04 -6.75
C MET A 113 12.65 10.99 -6.52
N ARG A 114 13.54 11.25 -5.55
CA ARG A 114 14.52 10.28 -5.07
C ARG A 114 14.46 10.15 -3.56
N HIS A 115 14.49 8.91 -3.10
CA HIS A 115 14.75 8.55 -1.71
C HIS A 115 16.07 7.78 -1.66
N GLY A 116 17.16 8.48 -1.28
CA GLY A 116 18.52 7.96 -1.44
C GLY A 116 18.87 7.69 -2.92
N LEU A 117 19.11 6.42 -3.25
CA LEU A 117 19.37 5.97 -4.64
C LEU A 117 18.10 5.48 -5.35
N ALA A 118 17.00 5.25 -4.63
CA ALA A 118 15.77 4.72 -5.21
C ALA A 118 14.96 5.86 -5.87
N PRO A 119 14.49 5.69 -7.11
CA PRO A 119 13.48 6.57 -7.68
C PRO A 119 12.13 6.37 -6.96
N VAL A 120 11.36 7.44 -6.86
CA VAL A 120 9.97 7.39 -6.41
C VAL A 120 9.15 8.21 -7.39
N LEU A 121 8.22 7.57 -8.09
CA LEU A 121 7.27 8.27 -8.95
C LEU A 121 6.09 8.71 -8.08
N TYR A 122 5.89 10.02 -7.98
CA TYR A 122 4.73 10.63 -7.33
C TYR A 122 3.71 11.02 -8.40
N GLU A 123 2.48 10.56 -8.27
CA GLU A 123 1.37 10.92 -9.14
C GLU A 123 0.19 11.39 -8.30
N ALA A 124 -0.44 12.50 -8.67
CA ALA A 124 -1.64 12.99 -8.01
C ALA A 124 -2.73 13.31 -9.03
N THR A 125 -3.90 12.71 -8.85
CA THR A 125 -5.06 12.84 -9.73
C THR A 125 -6.25 13.39 -8.95
N LEU A 126 -6.94 14.40 -9.48
CA LEU A 126 -8.20 14.88 -8.93
C LEU A 126 -9.33 14.00 -9.45
N GLU A 127 -9.96 13.26 -8.55
CA GLU A 127 -11.14 12.44 -8.81
C GLU A 127 -12.35 13.05 -8.09
N GLY A 128 -13.22 13.73 -8.83
CA GLY A 128 -14.35 14.45 -8.22
C GLY A 128 -13.84 15.59 -7.31
N ASP A 129 -14.13 15.49 -6.02
CA ASP A 129 -13.74 16.46 -4.99
C ASP A 129 -12.51 16.06 -4.16
N ARG A 130 -11.89 14.91 -4.47
CA ARG A 130 -10.72 14.38 -3.74
C ARG A 130 -9.50 14.21 -4.64
N THR A 131 -8.32 14.29 -4.04
CA THR A 131 -7.06 13.94 -4.69
C THR A 131 -6.66 12.51 -4.32
N VAL A 132 -6.40 11.68 -5.32
CA VAL A 132 -5.79 10.35 -5.17
C VAL A 132 -4.31 10.45 -5.55
N ILE A 133 -3.44 9.95 -4.68
CA ILE A 133 -1.99 10.02 -4.84
C ILE A 133 -1.43 8.60 -4.88
N LEU A 134 -0.54 8.34 -5.83
CA LEU A 134 0.19 7.09 -5.97
C LEU A 134 1.69 7.35 -5.84
N LEU A 135 2.36 6.52 -5.05
CA LEU A 135 3.81 6.45 -4.95
C LEU A 135 4.27 5.12 -5.54
N GLY A 136 5.00 5.14 -6.65
CA GLY A 136 5.60 3.97 -7.29
C GLY A 136 7.12 3.91 -7.09
N PHE A 137 7.70 2.71 -7.01
CA PHE A 137 9.13 2.47 -6.76
C PHE A 137 9.76 1.52 -7.77
#